data_AF-A0A5E4FBL8-F1
#
_entry.id   AF-A0A5E4FBL8-F1
#
_cell.length_a   1.000
_cell.length_b   1.000
_cell.length_c   1.000
_cell.angle_alpha   90.00
_cell.angle_beta   90.00
_cell.angle_gamma   90.00
#
_symmetry.space_group_name_H-M   'P 1'
#
loop_
_entity.id
_entity.type
_entity.pdbx_description
1 polymer ?
#
loop_
_entity_poly.entity_id
_entity_poly.type
_entity_poly.pdbx_seq_one_letter_code
_entity_poly.pdbx_strand_id
1 'polypeptide(L)'
;MVNGEVPYKILTRGTRRRRRRMTATSPCLSSNEKKHWWLSSRKIVEKYMRDARSLIATHEQSEIASAVGLLDAALAISPRLEQALELKARSLLYLRRFKDVADMLQDYIPSLKMASDDSASDSSSQPLSRERVKLLSSNTNSSSASPDRDPSFKCFSVSDLKKKVMAGLCKNCEKEGQWRYLVLGQACCHLGLMEDAMALLQTGKRLATAAFRRESICWSDDSFSLSNFQLSDDIISSANAPATPPRILTESETVTHLLSHIKLLLRRRTAAIAALDAGLYSEAIRHFTKIVDGRRGAPQGFLAECYMQRASAYRSAGRIAEAIADCNRTLALEPSCIQALDTRASLLETIRCLPDCLHDLEHLKLLYNAILRDRKLAGPAWKRHNVRYREIPGKLCVLTTKIQQLKQRVASGETGNVDYYALIGLRRGCSRSELERAHLLLCLRHKPDKATIFIDRCELADDRDVDSIRDKAKMSALLLYRLLQKGYSSVMTTIMEEEAAEKQRKKAAAALGAAQAAAAMQLQVTQTQESFIESSSSSSSCSNSSNRNNNHSINNNIINNHSMHSSSSEAKAAAASFQGVFCRDIAVVGNLLSQVGFNRPITVKYEALSC
;
A
#
# COMPACT_ATOMS: atom_id res chain seq x y z
N MET A 1 -54.56 -42.70 -27.99
CA MET A 1 -54.64 -41.36 -27.38
C MET A 1 -53.24 -40.77 -27.31
N VAL A 2 -52.97 -39.87 -28.25
CA VAL A 2 -52.09 -38.68 -28.22
C VAL A 2 -50.66 -38.79 -27.66
N ASN A 3 -49.75 -39.08 -28.60
CA ASN A 3 -48.42 -38.52 -28.91
C ASN A 3 -47.90 -37.29 -28.14
N GLY A 4 -46.57 -37.25 -27.95
CA GLY A 4 -45.84 -36.04 -27.58
C GLY A 4 -44.30 -36.11 -27.64
N GLU A 5 -43.69 -36.85 -28.57
CA GLU A 5 -42.28 -36.66 -28.93
C GLU A 5 -42.12 -35.42 -29.84
N VAL A 6 -41.16 -34.56 -29.53
CA VAL A 6 -40.76 -33.44 -30.42
C VAL A 6 -39.27 -33.58 -30.74
N PRO A 7 -38.90 -33.86 -32.01
CA PRO A 7 -37.54 -33.78 -32.48
C PRO A 7 -37.25 -32.45 -33.22
N TYR A 8 -35.95 -32.17 -33.29
CA TYR A 8 -35.29 -31.09 -34.01
C TYR A 8 -35.67 -31.00 -35.50
N LYS A 9 -35.90 -29.78 -36.00
CA LYS A 9 -35.61 -29.40 -37.41
C LYS A 9 -35.06 -27.98 -37.50
N ILE A 10 -33.90 -27.91 -38.14
CA ILE A 10 -33.16 -26.74 -38.60
C ILE A 10 -33.91 -26.12 -39.79
N LEU A 11 -34.07 -24.79 -39.83
CA LEU A 11 -34.04 -24.05 -41.10
C LEU A 11 -33.60 -22.59 -40.90
N THR A 12 -32.53 -22.26 -41.59
CA THR A 12 -31.93 -20.95 -41.83
C THR A 12 -32.89 -19.96 -42.47
N ARG A 13 -32.91 -18.70 -42.00
CA ARG A 13 -33.01 -17.51 -42.89
C ARG A 13 -32.63 -16.23 -42.14
N GLY A 14 -31.54 -15.62 -42.60
CA GLY A 14 -31.10 -14.32 -42.13
C GLY A 14 -32.09 -13.21 -42.47
N THR A 15 -32.30 -12.32 -41.52
CA THR A 15 -32.89 -11.00 -41.77
C THR A 15 -32.06 -9.93 -41.07
N ARG A 16 -31.34 -9.16 -41.90
CA ARG A 16 -30.69 -7.90 -41.54
C ARG A 16 -31.75 -6.94 -40.97
N ARG A 17 -31.81 -6.78 -39.64
CA ARG A 17 -32.49 -5.63 -39.04
C ARG A 17 -31.60 -4.39 -39.19
N ARG A 18 -31.85 -3.62 -40.26
CA ARG A 18 -31.46 -2.21 -40.36
C ARG A 18 -31.97 -1.49 -39.11
N ARG A 19 -31.07 -1.03 -38.24
CA ARG A 19 -31.37 0.00 -37.24
C ARG A 19 -31.84 1.24 -37.99
N ARG A 20 -33.15 1.52 -37.93
CA ARG A 20 -33.68 2.85 -38.25
C ARG A 20 -33.04 3.84 -37.28
N ARG A 21 -32.16 4.71 -37.78
CA ARG A 21 -31.83 5.96 -37.11
C ARG A 21 -33.13 6.77 -37.07
N MET A 22 -33.68 6.99 -35.88
CA MET A 22 -34.60 8.10 -35.66
C MET A 22 -33.77 9.37 -35.77
N THR A 23 -33.91 10.06 -36.91
CA THR A 23 -33.48 11.45 -37.05
C THR A 23 -34.38 12.30 -36.17
N ALA A 24 -33.83 12.87 -35.11
CA ALA A 24 -34.49 13.89 -34.32
C ALA A 24 -34.72 15.12 -35.22
N THR A 25 -35.95 15.35 -35.64
CA THR A 25 -36.37 16.55 -36.36
C THR A 25 -36.30 17.71 -35.38
N SER A 26 -35.29 18.58 -35.50
CA SER A 26 -35.23 19.84 -34.76
C SER A 26 -36.33 20.78 -35.28
N PRO A 27 -37.22 21.32 -34.42
CA PRO A 27 -38.19 22.31 -34.86
C PRO A 27 -37.45 23.61 -35.20
N CYS A 28 -37.62 24.10 -36.42
CA CYS A 28 -37.11 25.40 -36.86
C CYS A 28 -37.92 26.53 -36.19
N LEU A 29 -37.52 26.91 -34.97
CA LEU A 29 -38.04 28.11 -34.31
C LEU A 29 -37.61 29.38 -35.06
N SER A 30 -38.51 30.34 -35.18
CA SER A 30 -38.26 31.65 -35.79
C SER A 30 -37.19 32.43 -35.01
N SER A 31 -36.50 33.38 -35.64
CA SER A 31 -35.37 34.10 -35.03
C SER A 31 -35.75 34.90 -33.77
N ASN A 32 -37.01 35.33 -33.65
CA ASN A 32 -37.53 36.02 -32.46
C ASN A 32 -37.90 35.07 -31.31
N GLU A 33 -38.48 33.91 -31.60
CA GLU A 33 -38.79 32.88 -30.59
C GLU A 33 -37.52 32.30 -29.99
N LYS A 34 -36.47 32.12 -30.80
CA LYS A 34 -35.13 31.75 -30.31
C LYS A 34 -34.66 32.77 -29.28
N LYS A 35 -34.68 34.07 -29.57
CA LYS A 35 -34.23 35.12 -28.64
C LYS A 35 -35.02 35.10 -27.32
N HIS A 36 -36.34 34.94 -27.37
CA HIS A 36 -37.17 34.81 -26.17
C HIS A 36 -36.86 33.55 -25.37
N TRP A 37 -36.69 32.40 -26.04
CA TRP A 37 -36.31 31.14 -25.41
C TRP A 37 -34.92 31.22 -24.76
N TRP A 38 -33.94 31.84 -25.41
CA TRP A 38 -32.60 32.07 -24.85
C TRP A 38 -32.64 32.98 -23.62
N LEU A 39 -33.43 34.05 -23.64
CA LEU A 39 -33.58 34.98 -22.52
C LEU A 39 -34.30 34.33 -21.32
N SER A 40 -35.36 33.56 -21.59
CA SER A 40 -36.08 32.81 -20.54
C SER A 40 -35.19 31.71 -19.94
N SER A 41 -34.49 30.95 -20.78
CA SER A 41 -33.53 29.92 -20.35
C SER A 41 -32.39 30.51 -19.52
N ARG A 42 -31.89 31.68 -19.90
CA ARG A 42 -30.88 32.41 -19.13
C ARG A 42 -31.39 32.85 -17.76
N LYS A 43 -32.61 33.40 -17.67
CA LYS A 43 -33.24 33.78 -16.39
C LYS A 43 -33.45 32.57 -15.47
N ILE A 44 -33.84 31.43 -16.04
CA ILE A 44 -34.00 30.17 -15.31
C ILE A 44 -32.65 29.70 -14.74
N VAL A 45 -31.60 29.70 -15.56
CA VAL A 45 -30.23 29.35 -15.12
C VAL A 45 -29.73 30.32 -14.05
N GLU A 46 -29.94 31.62 -14.21
CA GLU A 46 -29.57 32.63 -13.21
C GLU A 46 -30.32 32.44 -11.87
N LYS A 47 -31.59 32.00 -11.91
CA LYS A 47 -32.35 31.62 -10.72
C LYS A 47 -31.73 30.40 -10.04
N TYR A 48 -31.52 29.30 -10.76
CA TYR A 48 -30.89 28.10 -10.20
C TYR A 48 -29.50 28.39 -9.61
N MET A 49 -28.71 29.25 -10.26
CA MET A 49 -27.40 29.65 -9.77
C MET A 49 -27.47 30.48 -8.48
N ARG A 50 -28.51 31.33 -8.32
CA ARG A 50 -28.72 32.10 -7.09
C ARG A 50 -29.16 31.20 -5.95
N ASP A 51 -30.13 30.32 -6.20
CA ASP A 51 -30.68 29.39 -5.23
C ASP A 51 -29.60 28.37 -4.77
N ALA A 52 -28.77 27.89 -5.70
CA ALA A 52 -27.63 27.03 -5.37
C ALA A 52 -26.60 27.76 -4.50
N ARG A 53 -26.28 29.04 -4.76
CA ARG A 53 -25.36 29.82 -3.92
C ARG A 53 -25.91 30.05 -2.52
N SER A 54 -27.21 30.33 -2.36
CA SER A 54 -27.80 30.47 -1.02
C SER A 54 -27.73 29.18 -0.23
N LEU A 55 -27.99 28.03 -0.86
CA LEU A 55 -27.89 26.71 -0.21
C LEU A 55 -26.45 26.26 0.07
N ILE A 56 -25.45 26.80 -0.64
CA ILE A 56 -24.04 26.53 -0.33
C ILE A 56 -23.58 27.38 0.86
N ALA A 57 -24.11 28.60 0.99
CA ALA A 57 -23.73 29.53 2.07
C ALA A 57 -24.15 29.07 3.47
N THR A 58 -25.12 28.16 3.57
CA THR A 58 -25.58 27.60 4.84
C THR A 58 -24.66 26.52 5.42
N HIS A 59 -23.69 26.02 4.63
CA HIS A 59 -22.71 24.99 5.03
C HIS A 59 -23.30 23.65 5.49
N GLU A 60 -24.60 23.40 5.28
CA GLU A 60 -25.24 22.13 5.62
C GLU A 60 -25.07 21.08 4.51
N GLN A 61 -24.77 19.84 4.90
CA GLN A 61 -24.52 18.73 3.96
C GLN A 61 -25.74 18.42 3.08
N SER A 62 -26.95 18.45 3.65
CA SER A 62 -28.24 18.23 2.98
C SER A 62 -28.56 19.32 1.96
N GLU A 63 -28.31 20.57 2.33
CA GLU A 63 -28.59 21.73 1.50
C GLU A 63 -27.58 21.85 0.35
N ILE A 64 -26.31 21.54 0.60
CA ILE A 64 -25.27 21.44 -0.45
C ILE A 64 -25.59 20.30 -1.42
N ALA A 65 -26.09 19.15 -0.94
CA ALA A 65 -26.56 18.08 -1.82
C ALA A 65 -27.75 18.52 -2.70
N SER A 66 -28.67 19.31 -2.16
CA SER A 66 -29.78 19.90 -2.91
C SER A 66 -29.28 20.94 -3.93
N ALA A 67 -28.27 21.73 -3.57
CA ALA A 67 -27.62 22.69 -4.46
C ALA A 67 -26.97 22.01 -5.68
N VAL A 68 -26.37 20.82 -5.50
CA VAL A 68 -25.85 20.02 -6.61
C VAL A 68 -26.96 19.67 -7.61
N GLY A 69 -28.16 19.30 -7.14
CA GLY A 69 -29.30 19.03 -8.01
C GLY A 69 -29.76 20.26 -8.82
N LEU A 70 -29.75 21.45 -8.20
CA LEU A 70 -30.04 22.71 -8.90
C LEU A 70 -28.96 23.06 -9.94
N LEU A 71 -27.69 22.80 -9.63
CA LEU A 71 -26.58 22.99 -10.55
C LEU A 71 -26.65 22.01 -11.74
N ASP A 72 -27.07 20.77 -11.51
CA ASP A 72 -27.33 19.80 -12.58
C ASP A 72 -28.45 20.27 -13.51
N ALA A 73 -29.54 20.80 -12.96
CA ALA A 73 -30.63 21.39 -13.75
C ALA A 73 -30.15 22.61 -14.57
N ALA A 74 -29.27 23.45 -14.00
CA ALA A 74 -28.67 24.58 -14.71
C ALA A 74 -27.74 24.13 -15.84
N LEU A 75 -26.88 23.13 -15.61
CA LEU A 75 -25.95 22.58 -16.59
C LEU A 75 -26.64 21.80 -17.72
N ALA A 76 -27.81 21.20 -17.45
CA ALA A 76 -28.63 20.57 -18.48
C ALA A 76 -29.12 21.59 -19.53
N ILE A 77 -29.37 22.84 -19.13
CA ILE A 77 -29.76 23.94 -20.02
C ILE A 77 -28.52 24.59 -20.65
N SER A 78 -27.45 24.80 -19.87
CA SER A 78 -26.21 25.44 -20.32
C SER A 78 -24.97 24.64 -19.92
N PRO A 79 -24.51 23.70 -20.75
CA PRO A 79 -23.39 22.81 -20.41
C PRO A 79 -22.02 23.50 -20.31
N ARG A 80 -21.87 24.70 -20.88
CA ARG A 80 -20.59 25.45 -20.94
C ARG A 80 -20.48 26.51 -19.84
N LEU A 81 -21.36 26.49 -18.84
CA LEU A 81 -21.36 27.49 -17.77
C LEU A 81 -20.26 27.17 -16.74
N GLU A 82 -19.11 27.85 -16.87
CA GLU A 82 -17.91 27.65 -16.04
C GLU A 82 -18.17 27.80 -14.53
N GLN A 83 -18.85 28.87 -14.10
CA GLN A 83 -19.18 29.06 -12.68
C GLN A 83 -20.07 27.95 -12.11
N ALA A 84 -20.97 27.38 -12.91
CA ALA A 84 -21.84 26.28 -12.44
C ALA A 84 -21.03 24.99 -12.27
N LEU A 85 -20.12 24.70 -13.21
CA LEU A 85 -19.19 23.58 -13.10
C LEU A 85 -18.27 23.72 -11.89
N GLU A 86 -17.73 24.93 -11.66
CA GLU A 86 -16.85 25.24 -10.55
C GLU A 86 -17.55 25.06 -9.19
N LEU A 87 -18.76 25.62 -9.03
CA LEU A 87 -19.57 25.45 -7.82
C LEU A 87 -19.94 23.99 -7.61
N LYS A 88 -20.36 23.28 -8.66
CA LYS A 88 -20.68 21.85 -8.57
C LYS A 88 -19.48 21.04 -8.11
N ALA A 89 -18.30 21.30 -8.67
CA ALA A 89 -17.07 20.59 -8.32
C ALA A 89 -16.69 20.78 -6.85
N ARG A 90 -16.74 22.03 -6.36
CA ARG A 90 -16.47 22.35 -4.95
C ARG A 90 -17.51 21.76 -4.00
N SER A 91 -18.79 21.82 -4.36
CA SER A 91 -19.86 21.17 -3.59
C SER A 91 -19.66 19.66 -3.51
N LEU A 92 -19.32 19.00 -4.62
CA LEU A 92 -19.04 17.56 -4.62
C LEU A 92 -17.81 17.19 -3.77
N LEU A 93 -16.76 18.02 -3.77
CA LEU A 93 -15.60 17.85 -2.87
C LEU A 93 -16.02 17.93 -1.41
N TYR A 94 -16.83 18.93 -1.04
CA TYR A 94 -17.35 19.07 0.32
C TYR A 94 -18.20 17.86 0.72
N LEU A 95 -19.01 17.35 -0.22
CA LEU A 95 -19.81 16.15 -0.03
C LEU A 95 -19.01 14.84 -0.02
N ARG A 96 -17.67 14.88 -0.16
CA ARG A 96 -16.77 13.72 -0.32
C ARG A 96 -17.08 12.82 -1.52
N ARG A 97 -17.83 13.34 -2.50
CA ARG A 97 -18.18 12.63 -3.75
C ARG A 97 -17.05 12.76 -4.78
N PHE A 98 -15.86 12.28 -4.41
CA PHE A 98 -14.64 12.47 -5.21
C PHE A 98 -14.70 11.78 -6.57
N LYS A 99 -15.41 10.65 -6.65
CA LYS A 99 -15.59 9.89 -7.90
C LYS A 99 -16.33 10.72 -8.95
N ASP A 100 -17.39 11.41 -8.55
CA ASP A 100 -18.19 12.25 -9.44
C ASP A 100 -17.40 13.46 -9.96
N VAL A 101 -16.51 14.01 -9.13
CA VAL A 101 -15.58 15.09 -9.56
C VAL A 101 -14.59 14.57 -10.61
N ALA A 102 -14.01 13.38 -10.37
CA ALA A 102 -13.07 12.76 -11.30
C ALA A 102 -13.75 12.40 -12.64
N ASP A 103 -14.99 11.90 -12.61
CA ASP A 103 -15.76 11.58 -13.82
C ASP A 103 -16.09 12.84 -14.62
N MET A 104 -16.46 13.93 -13.94
CA MET A 104 -16.76 15.22 -14.59
C MET A 104 -15.54 15.85 -15.25
N LEU A 105 -14.33 15.68 -14.69
CA LEU A 105 -13.09 16.31 -15.15
C LEU A 105 -12.06 15.30 -15.70
N GLN A 106 -12.51 14.11 -16.13
CA GLN A 106 -11.65 13.00 -16.52
C GLN A 106 -10.59 13.36 -17.58
N ASP A 107 -10.91 14.28 -18.49
CA ASP A 107 -10.03 14.69 -19.60
C ASP A 107 -8.74 15.40 -19.13
N TYR A 108 -8.75 15.92 -17.90
CA TYR A 108 -7.60 16.59 -17.30
C TYR A 108 -6.68 15.65 -16.53
N ILE A 109 -7.05 14.37 -16.35
CA ILE A 109 -6.25 13.38 -15.61
C ILE A 109 -5.02 13.00 -16.46
N PRO A 110 -3.78 13.27 -16.00
CA PRO A 110 -2.58 13.03 -16.79
C PRO A 110 -2.40 11.57 -17.24
N SER A 111 -2.67 10.62 -16.34
CA SER A 111 -2.54 9.18 -16.64
C SER A 111 -3.49 8.66 -17.71
N LEU A 112 -4.70 9.21 -17.84
CA LEU A 112 -5.67 8.87 -18.89
C LEU A 112 -5.25 9.41 -20.26
N LYS A 113 -4.61 10.58 -20.28
CA LYS A 113 -4.14 11.21 -21.51
C LYS A 113 -3.01 10.41 -22.17
N MET A 114 -2.07 9.87 -21.38
CA MET A 114 -0.92 9.12 -21.90
C MET A 114 -1.28 7.73 -22.44
N ALA A 115 -2.31 7.06 -21.89
CA ALA A 115 -2.71 5.72 -22.33
C ALA A 115 -3.42 5.70 -23.72
N SER A 116 -3.85 6.86 -24.22
CA SER A 116 -4.47 7.00 -25.54
C SER A 116 -3.45 7.20 -26.67
N ASP A 117 -2.19 7.51 -26.35
CA ASP A 117 -1.17 7.91 -27.33
C ASP A 117 -0.31 6.74 -27.87
N ASP A 118 -0.55 5.49 -27.43
CA ASP A 118 0.13 4.28 -27.96
C ASP A 118 -0.29 3.92 -29.41
N SER A 119 -0.96 4.82 -30.13
CA SER A 119 -1.30 4.67 -31.56
C SER A 119 -1.29 5.99 -32.34
N ALA A 120 -0.38 6.89 -32.02
CA ALA A 120 -0.08 8.03 -32.90
C ALA A 120 1.41 8.35 -32.91
N SER A 121 2.10 7.84 -33.92
CA SER A 121 3.31 8.47 -34.45
C SER A 121 3.01 9.90 -34.90
N ASP A 122 3.93 10.82 -34.59
CA ASP A 122 4.07 12.17 -35.13
C ASP A 122 2.85 13.10 -35.09
N SER A 123 2.84 14.00 -34.10
CA SER A 123 2.73 15.45 -34.38
C SER A 123 2.93 16.27 -33.12
N SER A 124 4.10 16.90 -33.04
CA SER A 124 4.27 18.15 -32.31
C SER A 124 3.37 19.21 -32.94
N SER A 125 2.32 19.64 -32.25
CA SER A 125 1.84 21.02 -32.30
C SER A 125 0.66 21.19 -31.35
N GLN A 126 0.89 21.93 -30.27
CA GLN A 126 -0.20 22.59 -29.55
C GLN A 126 -0.99 23.48 -30.52
N PRO A 127 -2.32 23.42 -30.58
CA PRO A 127 -3.09 24.44 -31.26
C PRO A 127 -3.26 25.61 -30.28
N LEU A 128 -2.23 26.46 -30.18
CA LEU A 128 -2.46 27.84 -29.77
C LEU A 128 -3.27 28.47 -30.89
N SER A 129 -4.56 28.64 -30.66
CA SER A 129 -5.46 29.42 -31.49
C SER A 129 -4.92 30.83 -31.62
N ARG A 130 -4.09 31.05 -32.65
CA ARG A 130 -3.70 32.34 -33.18
C ARG A 130 -4.95 32.99 -33.73
N GLU A 131 -5.66 33.70 -32.87
CA GLU A 131 -6.70 34.63 -33.25
C GLU A 131 -6.02 35.71 -34.11
N ARG A 132 -6.25 35.63 -35.42
CA ARG A 132 -5.83 36.64 -36.40
C ARG A 132 -6.53 37.96 -36.05
N VAL A 133 -5.85 38.80 -35.28
CA VAL A 133 -6.14 40.23 -35.26
C VAL A 133 -5.65 40.79 -36.59
N LYS A 134 -6.60 41.08 -37.48
CA LYS A 134 -6.40 41.93 -38.67
C LYS A 134 -5.97 43.31 -38.17
N LEU A 135 -4.68 43.54 -38.03
CA LEU A 135 -4.13 44.87 -37.97
C LEU A 135 -4.10 45.43 -39.40
N LEU A 136 -4.70 46.61 -39.52
CA LEU A 136 -4.98 47.32 -40.76
C LEU A 136 -3.73 47.49 -41.61
N SER A 137 -3.92 47.28 -42.91
CA SER A 137 -2.94 47.45 -43.97
C SER A 137 -2.33 48.85 -43.99
N SER A 138 -1.02 48.87 -44.16
CA SER A 138 -0.23 49.95 -44.72
C SER A 138 -0.79 50.40 -46.08
N ASN A 139 -0.99 51.70 -46.27
CA ASN A 139 -0.91 52.32 -47.59
C ASN A 139 -0.26 53.71 -47.49
N THR A 140 0.89 53.81 -48.13
CA THR A 140 1.61 55.02 -48.51
C THR A 140 0.81 55.83 -49.53
N ASN A 141 0.78 57.16 -49.40
CA ASN A 141 1.25 58.09 -50.44
C ASN A 141 1.18 59.55 -49.97
N SER A 142 2.08 60.34 -50.54
CA SER A 142 2.64 61.60 -50.10
C SER A 142 1.92 62.88 -50.58
N SER A 143 2.16 63.95 -49.82
CA SER A 143 2.28 65.39 -50.19
C SER A 143 1.06 66.16 -50.75
N SER A 144 0.49 67.09 -49.97
CA SER A 144 0.88 68.52 -49.90
C SER A 144 -0.26 69.46 -49.42
N ALA A 145 0.14 70.46 -48.62
CA ALA A 145 -0.45 71.79 -48.39
C ALA A 145 -1.70 72.02 -47.50
N SER A 146 -1.42 72.83 -46.46
CA SER A 146 -2.24 73.86 -45.75
C SER A 146 -3.03 73.49 -44.47
N PRO A 147 -3.03 74.37 -43.44
CA PRO A 147 -3.62 74.10 -42.12
C PRO A 147 -4.95 74.83 -41.93
N ASP A 148 -5.97 74.14 -41.43
CA ASP A 148 -6.88 74.62 -40.38
C ASP A 148 -8.08 73.68 -40.25
N ARG A 149 -8.20 73.09 -39.05
CA ARG A 149 -9.43 72.75 -38.30
C ARG A 149 -9.19 71.52 -37.45
N ASP A 150 -9.15 71.77 -36.14
CA ASP A 150 -9.31 70.74 -35.11
C ASP A 150 -10.58 69.91 -35.35
N PRO A 151 -10.50 68.59 -35.15
CA PRO A 151 -11.54 67.88 -34.45
C PRO A 151 -10.98 67.43 -33.11
N SER A 152 -11.69 67.77 -32.04
CA SER A 152 -11.40 67.37 -30.67
C SER A 152 -11.18 65.85 -30.55
N PHE A 153 -9.94 65.40 -30.61
CA PHE A 153 -9.58 64.04 -30.21
C PHE A 153 -9.61 64.01 -28.68
N LYS A 154 -10.71 63.49 -28.12
CA LYS A 154 -10.72 62.98 -26.75
C LYS A 154 -9.63 61.91 -26.69
N CYS A 155 -8.46 62.30 -26.21
CA CYS A 155 -7.33 61.42 -25.98
C CYS A 155 -7.77 60.40 -24.92
N PHE A 156 -8.28 59.25 -25.36
CA PHE A 156 -8.29 58.08 -24.49
C PHE A 156 -6.82 57.80 -24.21
N SER A 157 -6.40 57.99 -22.95
CA SER A 157 -5.07 57.59 -22.51
C SER A 157 -4.83 56.17 -23.01
N VAL A 158 -3.82 55.98 -23.86
CA VAL A 158 -3.45 54.65 -24.37
C VAL A 158 -3.24 53.69 -23.19
N SER A 159 -2.89 54.22 -22.02
CA SER A 159 -2.85 53.58 -20.71
C SER A 159 -4.20 53.01 -20.26
N ASP A 160 -5.32 53.73 -20.45
CA ASP A 160 -6.66 53.31 -20.04
C ASP A 160 -7.27 52.30 -21.02
N LEU A 161 -6.99 52.46 -22.32
CA LEU A 161 -7.37 51.46 -23.32
C LEU A 161 -6.54 50.18 -23.15
N LYS A 162 -5.23 50.30 -22.89
CA LYS A 162 -4.35 49.19 -22.53
C LYS A 162 -4.80 48.54 -21.22
N LYS A 163 -5.15 49.30 -20.19
CA LYS A 163 -5.72 48.76 -18.93
C LYS A 163 -7.04 48.04 -19.17
N LYS A 164 -7.97 48.57 -19.97
CA LYS A 164 -9.24 47.91 -20.30
C LYS A 164 -9.07 46.66 -21.16
N VAL A 165 -8.18 46.70 -22.15
CA VAL A 165 -7.90 45.57 -23.06
C VAL A 165 -7.12 44.49 -22.34
N MET A 166 -6.09 44.84 -21.56
CA MET A 166 -5.35 43.89 -20.73
C MET A 166 -6.22 43.34 -19.59
N ALA A 167 -7.08 44.16 -18.95
CA ALA A 167 -8.04 43.64 -17.97
C ALA A 167 -9.10 42.73 -18.60
N GLY A 168 -9.47 42.95 -19.87
CA GLY A 168 -10.37 42.09 -20.63
C GLY A 168 -9.75 40.75 -21.02
N LEU A 169 -8.50 40.75 -21.52
CA LEU A 169 -7.76 39.53 -21.84
C LEU A 169 -7.31 38.76 -20.58
N CYS A 170 -6.85 39.45 -19.53
CA CYS A 170 -6.43 38.80 -18.29
C CYS A 170 -7.59 38.18 -17.49
N LYS A 171 -8.82 38.67 -17.65
CA LYS A 171 -9.99 38.13 -16.92
C LYS A 171 -10.50 36.79 -17.47
N ASN A 172 -10.30 36.49 -18.75
CA ASN A 172 -11.07 35.43 -19.40
C ASN A 172 -10.27 34.16 -19.73
N CYS A 173 -8.98 34.25 -20.04
CA CYS A 173 -8.30 33.10 -20.69
C CYS A 173 -7.75 32.03 -19.72
N GLU A 174 -7.46 32.37 -18.46
CA GLU A 174 -6.71 31.47 -17.57
C GLU A 174 -7.34 31.20 -16.20
N LYS A 175 -8.22 32.09 -15.71
CA LYS A 175 -8.99 31.84 -14.49
C LYS A 175 -9.92 30.63 -14.66
N GLU A 176 -10.43 30.42 -15.87
CA GLU A 176 -11.37 29.35 -16.19
C GLU A 176 -10.76 27.96 -15.99
N GLY A 177 -9.45 27.76 -16.18
CA GLY A 177 -8.82 26.44 -16.08
C GLY A 177 -8.24 26.09 -14.70
N GLN A 178 -7.84 27.09 -13.90
CA GLN A 178 -7.03 26.86 -12.69
C GLN A 178 -7.76 26.02 -11.62
N TRP A 179 -9.03 26.34 -11.36
CA TRP A 179 -9.82 25.66 -10.33
C TRP A 179 -9.97 24.17 -10.65
N ARG A 180 -10.03 23.78 -11.93
CA ARG A 180 -10.13 22.38 -12.36
C ARG A 180 -8.95 21.57 -11.85
N TYR A 181 -7.72 22.08 -12.00
CA TYR A 181 -6.52 21.39 -11.53
C TYR A 181 -6.46 21.27 -10.02
N LEU A 182 -6.88 22.30 -9.29
CA LEU A 182 -6.88 22.28 -7.82
C LEU A 182 -7.94 21.33 -7.27
N VAL A 183 -9.18 21.46 -7.74
CA VAL A 183 -10.32 20.63 -7.32
C VAL A 183 -10.12 19.16 -7.72
N LEU A 184 -9.73 18.91 -8.97
CA LEU A 184 -9.44 17.56 -9.43
C LEU A 184 -8.22 16.98 -8.71
N GLY A 185 -7.19 17.79 -8.44
CA GLY A 185 -6.01 17.34 -7.69
C GLY A 185 -6.35 16.91 -6.26
N GLN A 186 -7.24 17.64 -5.58
CA GLN A 186 -7.77 17.25 -4.26
C GLN A 186 -8.60 15.96 -4.36
N ALA A 187 -9.52 15.86 -5.33
CA ALA A 187 -10.32 14.65 -5.54
C ALA A 187 -9.43 13.43 -5.84
N CYS A 188 -8.48 13.56 -6.77
CA CYS A 188 -7.53 12.50 -7.12
C CYS A 188 -6.71 12.06 -5.91
N CYS A 189 -6.39 12.97 -5.00
CA CYS A 189 -5.73 12.62 -3.74
C CYS A 189 -6.62 11.66 -2.95
N HIS A 190 -7.86 12.04 -2.61
CA HIS A 190 -8.74 11.18 -1.83
C HIS A 190 -9.12 9.85 -2.53
N LEU A 191 -9.02 9.80 -3.86
CA LEU A 191 -9.22 8.57 -4.64
C LEU A 191 -8.02 7.61 -4.62
N GLY A 192 -6.85 8.06 -4.16
CA GLY A 192 -5.61 7.27 -4.13
C GLY A 192 -4.68 7.47 -5.33
N LEU A 193 -5.04 8.33 -6.28
CA LEU A 193 -4.22 8.66 -7.46
C LEU A 193 -3.14 9.70 -7.10
N MET A 194 -2.20 9.32 -6.24
CA MET A 194 -1.22 10.23 -5.63
C MET A 194 -0.35 10.97 -6.65
N GLU A 195 0.10 10.29 -7.71
CA GLU A 195 0.96 10.87 -8.74
C GLU A 195 0.21 11.91 -9.57
N ASP A 196 -1.01 11.56 -10.00
CA ASP A 196 -1.88 12.46 -10.76
C ASP A 196 -2.28 13.66 -9.90
N ALA A 197 -2.65 13.43 -8.64
CA ALA A 197 -2.93 14.47 -7.65
C ALA A 197 -1.74 15.43 -7.45
N MET A 198 -0.52 14.89 -7.33
CA MET A 198 0.68 15.71 -7.20
C MET A 198 0.89 16.59 -8.43
N ALA A 199 0.74 16.04 -9.64
CA ALA A 199 0.93 16.78 -10.88
C ALA A 199 -0.12 17.89 -11.02
N LEU A 200 -1.40 17.58 -10.77
CA LEU A 200 -2.53 18.50 -10.84
C LEU A 200 -2.44 19.63 -9.81
N LEU A 201 -2.10 19.32 -8.56
CA LEU A 201 -1.94 20.35 -7.52
C LEU A 201 -0.74 21.26 -7.80
N GLN A 202 0.34 20.73 -8.38
CA GLN A 202 1.49 21.54 -8.79
C GLN A 202 1.16 22.43 -9.99
N THR A 203 0.42 21.94 -10.99
CA THR A 203 -0.03 22.78 -12.11
C THR A 203 -1.00 23.85 -11.62
N GLY A 204 -2.00 23.49 -10.82
CA GLY A 204 -2.95 24.41 -10.22
C GLY A 204 -2.27 25.50 -9.39
N LYS A 205 -1.29 25.14 -8.53
CA LYS A 205 -0.52 26.13 -7.77
C LYS A 205 0.30 27.07 -8.67
N ARG A 206 0.96 26.54 -9.71
CA ARG A 206 1.72 27.38 -10.65
C ARG A 206 0.82 28.37 -11.38
N LEU A 207 -0.33 27.92 -11.87
CA LEU A 207 -1.31 28.78 -12.53
C LEU A 207 -1.86 29.84 -11.57
N ALA A 208 -2.18 29.46 -10.32
CA ALA A 208 -2.59 30.39 -9.27
C ALA A 208 -1.57 31.51 -9.03
N THR A 209 -0.30 31.13 -8.89
CA THR A 209 0.77 32.11 -8.67
C THR A 209 1.00 33.00 -9.88
N ALA A 210 0.83 32.48 -11.09
CA ALA A 210 0.94 33.26 -12.32
C ALA A 210 -0.22 34.25 -12.47
N ALA A 211 -1.45 33.83 -12.14
CA ALA A 211 -2.62 34.69 -12.11
C ALA A 211 -2.47 35.80 -11.07
N PHE A 212 -2.07 35.47 -9.84
CA PHE A 212 -1.83 36.46 -8.78
C PHE A 212 -0.76 37.48 -9.18
N ARG A 213 0.35 37.04 -9.80
CA ARG A 213 1.38 37.95 -10.32
C ARG A 213 0.84 38.91 -11.38
N ARG A 214 0.01 38.43 -12.31
CA ARG A 214 -0.62 39.28 -13.32
C ARG A 214 -1.59 40.28 -12.72
N GLU A 215 -2.39 39.85 -11.76
CA GLU A 215 -3.30 40.74 -11.03
C GLU A 215 -2.52 41.82 -10.31
N SER A 216 -1.48 41.45 -9.56
CA SER A 216 -0.59 42.39 -8.86
C SER A 216 0.07 43.40 -9.82
N ILE A 217 0.54 42.96 -10.99
CA ILE A 217 1.14 43.85 -12.01
C ILE A 217 0.10 44.79 -12.64
N CYS A 218 -1.18 44.41 -12.66
CA CYS A 218 -2.26 45.23 -13.22
C CYS A 218 -2.84 46.24 -12.21
N TRP A 219 -2.43 46.20 -10.95
CA TRP A 219 -2.86 47.14 -9.92
C TRP A 219 -1.90 48.33 -9.91
N SER A 220 -2.43 49.54 -9.92
CA SER A 220 -1.64 50.75 -9.64
C SER A 220 -1.26 50.80 -8.16
N ASP A 221 -0.10 51.39 -7.84
CA ASP A 221 0.38 51.56 -6.45
C ASP A 221 -0.62 52.31 -5.55
N ASP A 222 -1.60 53.03 -6.12
CA ASP A 222 -2.66 53.74 -5.40
C ASP A 222 -3.93 52.90 -5.12
N SER A 223 -3.95 51.60 -5.50
CA SER A 223 -5.12 50.71 -5.37
C SER A 223 -5.02 49.75 -4.18
N PHE A 224 -4.41 50.18 -3.07
CA PHE A 224 -4.48 49.47 -1.80
C PHE A 224 -5.85 49.68 -1.14
N SER A 225 -6.86 48.93 -1.57
CA SER A 225 -8.06 48.75 -0.75
C SER A 225 -7.74 47.74 0.36
N LEU A 226 -7.57 48.25 1.58
CA LEU A 226 -7.38 47.46 2.81
C LEU A 226 -8.52 46.46 3.08
N SER A 227 -9.63 46.54 2.36
CA SER A 227 -10.76 45.62 2.45
C SER A 227 -10.49 44.19 1.95
N ASN A 228 -9.36 43.92 1.29
CA ASN A 228 -8.96 42.56 0.91
C ASN A 228 -8.00 41.87 1.90
N PHE A 229 -7.54 42.58 2.94
CA PHE A 229 -6.98 41.94 4.12
C PHE A 229 -8.07 41.87 5.17
N GLN A 230 -8.64 40.68 5.40
CA GLN A 230 -9.22 40.37 6.70
C GLN A 230 -8.07 40.30 7.72
N LEU A 231 -7.54 41.48 8.06
CA LEU A 231 -6.92 41.73 9.34
C LEU A 231 -8.07 41.62 10.34
N SER A 232 -8.04 40.56 11.12
CA SER A 232 -8.70 40.48 12.40
C SER A 232 -8.48 41.81 13.15
N ASP A 233 -9.52 42.61 13.25
CA ASP A 233 -9.64 43.64 14.29
C ASP A 233 -9.52 42.92 15.63
N ASP A 234 -8.34 43.00 16.24
CA ASP A 234 -8.14 42.78 17.68
C ASP A 234 -6.70 43.15 18.06
N ILE A 235 -6.30 44.39 17.80
CA ILE A 235 -5.24 45.04 18.57
C ILE A 235 -5.64 46.51 18.78
N ILE A 236 -6.34 46.78 19.89
CA ILE A 236 -5.97 47.76 20.93
C ILE A 236 -7.01 47.64 22.08
N SER A 237 -6.49 47.39 23.28
CA SER A 237 -7.10 47.59 24.61
C SER A 237 -8.09 46.54 25.15
N SER A 238 -7.56 45.51 25.82
CA SER A 238 -7.64 45.34 27.29
C SER A 238 -7.39 43.89 27.70
N ALA A 239 -6.74 43.72 28.84
CA ALA A 239 -6.33 42.45 29.41
C ALA A 239 -7.55 41.53 29.70
N ASN A 240 -7.55 40.32 29.12
CA ASN A 240 -7.92 39.03 29.73
C ASN A 240 -8.28 38.01 28.63
N ALA A 241 -7.46 36.96 28.49
CA ALA A 241 -7.71 35.83 27.59
C ALA A 241 -8.89 34.97 28.09
N PRO A 242 -9.69 34.37 27.18
CA PRO A 242 -9.45 32.96 26.86
C PRO A 242 -9.75 32.51 25.40
N ALA A 243 -9.12 31.39 25.04
CA ALA A 243 -9.43 30.42 23.96
C ALA A 243 -9.68 30.94 22.52
N THR A 244 -8.63 30.85 21.69
CA THR A 244 -8.68 31.02 20.23
C THR A 244 -9.62 30.02 19.52
N PRO A 245 -10.52 30.47 18.62
CA PRO A 245 -11.25 29.60 17.70
C PRO A 245 -10.33 29.07 16.57
N PRO A 246 -10.67 27.97 15.87
CA PRO A 246 -9.80 27.37 14.87
C PRO A 246 -9.67 28.28 13.64
N ARG A 247 -8.42 28.60 13.26
CA ARG A 247 -8.11 29.34 12.04
C ARG A 247 -8.62 28.58 10.81
N ILE A 248 -9.48 29.20 10.01
CA ILE A 248 -9.85 28.70 8.68
C ILE A 248 -8.60 28.81 7.80
N LEU A 249 -7.96 27.69 7.49
CA LEU A 249 -6.81 27.66 6.57
C LEU A 249 -7.26 28.13 5.19
N THR A 250 -6.48 29.02 4.59
CA THR A 250 -6.77 29.50 3.22
C THR A 250 -6.65 28.34 2.22
N GLU A 251 -7.40 28.36 1.11
CA GLU A 251 -7.34 27.31 0.06
C GLU A 251 -5.90 27.06 -0.44
N SER A 252 -5.05 28.09 -0.39
CA SER A 252 -3.63 27.99 -0.73
C SER A 252 -2.84 27.16 0.29
N GLU A 253 -3.02 27.42 1.60
CA GLU A 253 -2.34 26.70 2.67
C GLU A 253 -2.72 25.22 2.69
N THR A 254 -4.01 24.90 2.54
CA THR A 254 -4.49 23.51 2.48
C THR A 254 -3.86 22.75 1.32
N VAL A 255 -3.80 23.35 0.12
CA VAL A 255 -3.15 22.77 -1.06
C VAL A 255 -1.64 22.58 -0.82
N THR A 256 -0.95 23.51 -0.16
CA THR A 256 0.48 23.33 0.13
C THR A 256 0.74 22.20 1.13
N HIS A 257 -0.06 22.10 2.19
CA HIS A 257 0.02 21.01 3.16
C HIS A 257 -0.28 19.67 2.50
N LEU A 258 -1.34 19.59 1.69
CA LEU A 258 -1.69 18.39 0.94
C LEU A 258 -0.56 17.96 0.00
N LEU A 259 0.01 18.90 -0.75
CA LEU A 259 1.11 18.62 -1.66
C LEU A 259 2.37 18.13 -0.92
N SER A 260 2.66 18.66 0.27
CA SER A 260 3.78 18.20 1.09
C SER A 260 3.58 16.76 1.58
N HIS A 261 2.35 16.41 1.96
CA HIS A 261 1.97 15.06 2.39
C HIS A 261 2.05 14.06 1.25
N ILE A 262 1.48 14.38 0.09
CA ILE A 262 1.55 13.53 -1.11
C ILE A 262 3.01 13.27 -1.50
N LYS A 263 3.86 14.32 -1.53
CA LYS A 263 5.29 14.17 -1.83
C LYS A 263 6.00 13.24 -0.85
N LEU A 264 5.68 13.32 0.44
CA LEU A 264 6.26 12.44 1.46
C LEU A 264 5.88 10.98 1.22
N LEU A 265 4.59 10.71 0.99
CA LEU A 265 4.08 9.37 0.71
C LEU A 265 4.70 8.78 -0.56
N LEU A 266 4.72 9.57 -1.65
CA LEU A 266 5.31 9.14 -2.92
C LEU A 266 6.80 8.83 -2.80
N ARG A 267 7.60 9.70 -2.17
CA ARG A 267 9.03 9.45 -1.94
C ARG A 267 9.29 8.17 -1.16
N ARG A 268 8.45 7.89 -0.16
CA ARG A 268 8.57 6.68 0.66
C ARG A 268 8.16 5.44 -0.13
N ARG A 269 7.10 5.52 -0.94
CA ARG A 269 6.66 4.43 -1.82
C ARG A 269 7.71 4.13 -2.89
N THR A 270 8.28 5.14 -3.54
CA THR A 270 9.35 4.93 -4.53
C THR A 270 10.59 4.29 -3.92
N ALA A 271 10.99 4.70 -2.70
CA ALA A 271 12.08 4.04 -1.98
C ALA A 271 11.75 2.58 -1.64
N ALA A 272 10.50 2.29 -1.26
CA ALA A 272 10.05 0.93 -0.96
C ALA A 272 10.08 0.02 -2.20
N ILE A 273 9.59 0.52 -3.35
CA ILE A 273 9.60 -0.20 -4.62
C ILE A 273 11.03 -0.42 -5.09
N ALA A 274 11.89 0.60 -5.04
CA ALA A 274 13.30 0.45 -5.40
C ALA A 274 14.03 -0.60 -4.52
N ALA A 275 13.72 -0.65 -3.22
CA ALA A 275 14.25 -1.68 -2.33
C ALA A 275 13.71 -3.09 -2.67
N LEU A 276 12.45 -3.19 -3.08
CA LEU A 276 11.84 -4.44 -3.53
C LEU A 276 12.50 -4.96 -4.81
N ASP A 277 12.71 -4.08 -5.79
CA ASP A 277 13.37 -4.39 -7.06
C ASP A 277 14.85 -4.76 -6.85
N ALA A 278 15.51 -4.16 -5.86
CA ALA A 278 16.87 -4.50 -5.46
C ALA A 278 16.99 -5.79 -4.63
N GLY A 279 15.87 -6.48 -4.33
CA GLY A 279 15.85 -7.69 -3.50
C GLY A 279 16.04 -7.46 -1.99
N LEU A 280 16.06 -6.20 -1.54
CA LEU A 280 16.19 -5.81 -0.13
C LEU A 280 14.82 -5.83 0.55
N TYR A 281 14.25 -7.02 0.72
CA TYR A 281 12.86 -7.20 1.15
C TYR A 281 12.58 -6.64 2.56
N SER A 282 13.52 -6.74 3.49
CA SER A 282 13.38 -6.19 4.85
C SER A 282 13.22 -4.67 4.85
N GLU A 283 14.02 -3.97 4.04
CA GLU A 283 13.94 -2.52 3.88
C GLU A 283 12.66 -2.10 3.16
N ALA A 284 12.25 -2.83 2.12
CA ALA A 284 10.97 -2.61 1.46
C ALA A 284 9.80 -2.72 2.45
N ILE A 285 9.76 -3.79 3.26
CA ILE A 285 8.76 -3.98 4.32
C ILE A 285 8.78 -2.82 5.31
N ARG A 286 9.96 -2.34 5.73
CA ARG A 286 10.10 -1.22 6.66
C ARG A 286 9.54 0.07 6.08
N HIS A 287 9.83 0.37 4.82
CA HIS A 287 9.32 1.56 4.14
C HIS A 287 7.80 1.53 3.98
N PHE A 288 7.23 0.38 3.55
CA PHE A 288 5.77 0.24 3.46
C PHE A 288 5.09 0.27 4.82
N THR A 289 5.67 -0.35 5.85
CA THR A 289 5.15 -0.31 7.23
C THR A 289 5.08 1.13 7.72
N LYS A 290 6.10 1.94 7.44
CA LYS A 290 6.12 3.37 7.72
C LYS A 290 5.10 4.22 6.94
N ILE A 291 4.50 3.70 5.88
CA ILE A 291 3.39 4.34 5.16
C ILE A 291 2.08 3.97 5.85
N VAL A 292 1.81 2.67 6.02
CA VAL A 292 0.53 2.18 6.54
C VAL A 292 0.33 2.43 8.05
N ASP A 293 1.43 2.51 8.81
CA ASP A 293 1.43 2.88 10.23
C ASP A 293 1.70 4.39 10.46
N GLY A 294 1.61 5.20 9.40
CA GLY A 294 1.75 6.65 9.49
C GLY A 294 0.70 7.29 10.41
N ARG A 295 1.07 8.36 11.12
CA ARG A 295 0.13 9.13 11.96
C ARG A 295 -0.92 9.89 11.15
N ARG A 296 -0.56 10.30 9.93
CA ARG A 296 -1.48 10.93 8.98
C ARG A 296 -2.10 9.83 8.15
N GLY A 297 -3.42 9.87 8.01
CA GLY A 297 -4.16 8.95 7.18
C GLY A 297 -3.69 8.98 5.73
N ALA A 298 -4.02 7.91 5.02
CA ALA A 298 -3.80 7.84 3.59
C ALA A 298 -5.07 7.32 2.90
N PRO A 299 -5.31 7.75 1.65
CA PRO A 299 -6.46 7.33 0.85
C PRO A 299 -6.54 5.81 0.66
N GLN A 300 -7.77 5.30 0.66
CA GLN A 300 -8.09 3.87 0.51
C GLN A 300 -7.37 3.21 -0.67
N GLY A 301 -7.46 3.78 -1.87
CA GLY A 301 -6.85 3.20 -3.08
C GLY A 301 -5.33 3.11 -2.99
N PHE A 302 -4.70 4.13 -2.40
CA PHE A 302 -3.25 4.17 -2.20
C PHE A 302 -2.78 3.16 -1.14
N LEU A 303 -3.53 3.02 -0.04
CA LEU A 303 -3.23 2.03 1.00
C LEU A 303 -3.38 0.60 0.48
N ALA A 304 -4.42 0.31 -0.31
CA ALA A 304 -4.61 -0.99 -0.93
C ALA A 304 -3.40 -1.39 -1.80
N GLU A 305 -2.89 -0.48 -2.63
CA GLU A 305 -1.67 -0.70 -3.42
C GLU A 305 -0.44 -0.94 -2.51
N CYS A 306 -0.27 -0.12 -1.46
CA CYS A 306 0.85 -0.29 -0.52
C CYS A 306 0.81 -1.62 0.23
N TYR A 307 -0.37 -2.11 0.64
CA TYR A 307 -0.52 -3.43 1.24
C TYR A 307 -0.17 -4.53 0.25
N MET A 308 -0.58 -4.42 -1.02
CA MET A 308 -0.22 -5.40 -2.05
C MET A 308 1.28 -5.46 -2.31
N GLN A 309 1.94 -4.30 -2.42
CA GLN A 309 3.39 -4.27 -2.62
C GLN A 309 4.14 -4.78 -1.39
N ARG A 310 3.64 -4.51 -0.18
CA ARG A 310 4.19 -5.10 1.05
C ARG A 310 3.96 -6.62 1.13
N ALA A 311 2.82 -7.12 0.65
CA ALA A 311 2.56 -8.55 0.53
C ALA A 311 3.55 -9.23 -0.43
N SER A 312 3.88 -8.57 -1.55
CA SER A 312 4.93 -9.04 -2.48
C SER A 312 6.31 -9.11 -1.81
N ALA A 313 6.66 -8.09 -1.01
CA ALA A 313 7.90 -8.08 -0.23
C ALA A 313 7.92 -9.20 0.83
N TYR A 314 6.81 -9.41 1.56
CA TYR A 314 6.70 -10.51 2.53
C TYR A 314 6.79 -11.89 1.87
N ARG A 315 6.12 -12.07 0.72
CA ARG A 315 6.21 -13.31 -0.08
C ARG A 315 7.66 -13.59 -0.47
N SER A 316 8.37 -12.59 -0.97
CA SER A 316 9.76 -12.72 -1.41
C SER A 316 10.72 -12.96 -0.23
N ALA A 317 10.36 -12.48 0.96
CA ALA A 317 11.06 -12.78 2.21
C ALA A 317 10.69 -14.14 2.85
N GLY A 318 9.81 -14.94 2.23
CA GLY A 318 9.35 -16.23 2.78
C GLY A 318 8.35 -16.12 3.93
N ARG A 319 7.82 -14.92 4.20
CA ARG A 319 6.87 -14.62 5.29
C ARG A 319 5.44 -14.75 4.81
N ILE A 320 4.97 -15.99 4.66
CA ILE A 320 3.69 -16.30 3.99
C ILE A 320 2.48 -15.80 4.79
N ALA A 321 2.44 -16.02 6.11
CA ALA A 321 1.31 -15.59 6.94
C ALA A 321 1.10 -14.07 6.88
N GLU A 322 2.17 -13.28 6.94
CA GLU A 322 2.08 -11.82 6.82
C GLU A 322 1.66 -11.37 5.42
N ALA A 323 2.13 -12.06 4.37
CA ALA A 323 1.70 -11.80 3.00
C ALA A 323 0.19 -12.05 2.82
N ILE A 324 -0.34 -13.16 3.34
CA ILE A 324 -1.78 -13.46 3.33
C ILE A 324 -2.56 -12.38 4.08
N ALA A 325 -2.06 -11.93 5.24
CA ALA A 325 -2.71 -10.88 6.01
C ALA A 325 -2.80 -9.54 5.26
N ASP A 326 -1.78 -9.16 4.49
CA ASP A 326 -1.82 -7.96 3.66
C ASP A 326 -2.70 -8.12 2.41
N CYS A 327 -2.76 -9.31 1.82
CA CYS A 327 -3.77 -9.61 0.79
C CYS A 327 -5.20 -9.48 1.36
N ASN A 328 -5.44 -9.97 2.58
CA ASN A 328 -6.73 -9.85 3.26
C ASN A 328 -7.12 -8.38 3.50
N ARG A 329 -6.18 -7.55 3.96
CA ARG A 329 -6.41 -6.09 4.11
C ARG A 329 -6.74 -5.43 2.78
N THR A 330 -6.00 -5.78 1.73
CA THR A 330 -6.27 -5.26 0.38
C THR A 330 -7.67 -5.65 -0.08
N LEU A 331 -8.08 -6.91 0.08
CA LEU A 331 -9.41 -7.38 -0.33
C LEU A 331 -10.55 -6.83 0.52
N ALA A 332 -10.28 -6.48 1.78
CA ALA A 332 -11.23 -5.76 2.62
C ALA A 332 -11.46 -4.33 2.09
N LEU A 333 -10.39 -3.64 1.66
CA LEU A 333 -10.48 -2.30 1.04
C LEU A 333 -11.02 -2.37 -0.41
N GLU A 334 -10.61 -3.36 -1.17
CA GLU A 334 -10.90 -3.51 -2.58
C GLU A 334 -11.20 -4.97 -2.94
N PRO A 335 -12.47 -5.40 -2.81
CA PRO A 335 -12.86 -6.80 -3.07
C PRO A 335 -12.64 -7.26 -4.51
N SER A 336 -12.65 -6.32 -5.47
CA SER A 336 -12.44 -6.58 -6.89
C SER A 336 -10.97 -6.54 -7.34
N CYS A 337 -10.03 -6.47 -6.39
CA CYS A 337 -8.59 -6.46 -6.69
C CYS A 337 -8.13 -7.83 -7.21
N ILE A 338 -8.01 -7.94 -8.54
CA ILE A 338 -7.55 -9.15 -9.25
C ILE A 338 -6.17 -9.60 -8.74
N GLN A 339 -5.23 -8.67 -8.57
CA GLN A 339 -3.87 -8.98 -8.14
C GLN A 339 -3.84 -9.57 -6.73
N ALA A 340 -4.70 -9.10 -5.83
CA ALA A 340 -4.77 -9.59 -4.46
C ALA A 340 -5.29 -11.03 -4.39
N LEU A 341 -6.32 -11.36 -5.16
CA LEU A 341 -6.85 -12.74 -5.27
C LEU A 341 -5.81 -13.67 -5.87
N ASP A 342 -5.16 -13.27 -6.97
CA ASP A 342 -4.15 -14.09 -7.64
C ASP A 342 -2.94 -14.34 -6.71
N THR A 343 -2.46 -13.30 -6.02
CA THR A 343 -1.35 -13.41 -5.07
C THR A 343 -1.73 -14.28 -3.87
N ARG A 344 -2.93 -14.11 -3.29
CA ARG A 344 -3.40 -14.92 -2.16
C ARG A 344 -3.59 -16.38 -2.57
N ALA A 345 -4.19 -16.65 -3.73
CA ALA A 345 -4.32 -17.99 -4.27
C ALA A 345 -2.94 -18.65 -4.47
N SER A 346 -1.96 -17.93 -5.03
CA SER A 346 -0.59 -18.43 -5.18
C SER A 346 0.06 -18.76 -3.83
N LEU A 347 -0.12 -17.92 -2.80
CA LEU A 347 0.39 -18.19 -1.45
C LEU A 347 -0.30 -19.42 -0.83
N LEU A 348 -1.62 -19.54 -0.95
CA LEU A 348 -2.39 -20.68 -0.45
C LEU A 348 -2.00 -21.98 -1.15
N GLU A 349 -1.71 -21.92 -2.45
CA GLU A 349 -1.19 -23.05 -3.22
C GLU A 349 0.20 -23.47 -2.72
N THR A 350 1.10 -22.52 -2.41
CA THR A 350 2.44 -22.86 -1.87
C THR A 350 2.40 -23.58 -0.53
N ILE A 351 1.45 -23.23 0.35
CA ILE A 351 1.22 -23.95 1.62
C ILE A 351 0.31 -25.16 1.47
N ARG A 352 -0.11 -25.51 0.24
CA ARG A 352 -1.05 -26.60 -0.06
C ARG A 352 -2.42 -26.48 0.64
N CYS A 353 -2.85 -25.27 0.97
CA CYS A 353 -4.21 -25.00 1.41
C CYS A 353 -5.14 -24.92 0.18
N LEU A 354 -5.37 -26.08 -0.45
CA LEU A 354 -6.06 -26.18 -1.74
C LEU A 354 -7.53 -25.69 -1.71
N PRO A 355 -8.34 -25.94 -0.65
CA PRO A 355 -9.73 -25.47 -0.61
C PRO A 355 -9.84 -23.93 -0.65
N ASP A 356 -9.04 -23.24 0.16
CA ASP A 356 -9.05 -21.78 0.21
C ASP A 356 -8.48 -21.18 -1.08
N CYS A 357 -7.44 -21.82 -1.66
CA CYS A 357 -6.92 -21.45 -2.98
C CYS A 357 -7.99 -21.58 -4.07
N LEU A 358 -8.77 -22.67 -4.07
CA LEU A 358 -9.85 -22.87 -5.04
C LEU A 358 -10.92 -21.79 -4.91
N HIS A 359 -11.28 -21.40 -3.68
CA HIS A 359 -12.24 -20.33 -3.46
C HIS A 359 -11.79 -19.00 -4.08
N ASP A 360 -10.52 -18.63 -3.91
CA ASP A 360 -9.96 -17.41 -4.50
C ASP A 360 -9.93 -17.45 -6.03
N LEU A 361 -9.56 -18.59 -6.62
CA LEU A 361 -9.55 -18.76 -8.07
C LEU A 361 -10.96 -18.75 -8.66
N GLU A 362 -11.95 -19.31 -7.97
CA GLU A 362 -13.35 -19.25 -8.37
C GLU A 362 -13.88 -17.81 -8.30
N HIS A 363 -13.53 -17.06 -7.26
CA HIS A 363 -13.87 -15.63 -7.17
C HIS A 363 -13.22 -14.83 -8.31
N LEU A 364 -11.95 -15.10 -8.61
CA LEU A 364 -11.25 -14.48 -9.75
C LEU A 364 -11.94 -14.81 -11.09
N LYS A 365 -12.42 -16.05 -11.26
CA LYS A 365 -13.17 -16.48 -12.44
C LYS A 365 -14.48 -15.70 -12.58
N LEU A 366 -15.20 -15.47 -11.47
CA LEU A 366 -16.41 -14.65 -11.46
C LEU A 366 -16.12 -13.21 -11.87
N LEU A 367 -15.03 -12.61 -11.36
CA LEU A 367 -14.62 -11.25 -11.76
C LEU A 367 -14.29 -11.15 -13.25
N TYR A 368 -13.52 -12.09 -13.81
CA TYR A 368 -13.24 -12.09 -15.25
C TYR A 368 -14.51 -12.28 -16.08
N ASN A 369 -15.42 -13.16 -15.67
CA ASN A 369 -16.71 -13.33 -16.35
C ASN A 369 -17.56 -12.07 -16.30
N ALA A 370 -17.57 -11.36 -15.16
CA ALA A 370 -18.28 -10.08 -15.03
C ALA A 370 -17.69 -9.03 -15.98
N ILE A 371 -16.36 -8.88 -16.03
CA ILE A 371 -15.68 -7.95 -16.93
C ILE A 371 -15.99 -8.24 -18.40
N LEU A 372 -16.03 -9.52 -18.80
CA LEU A 372 -16.37 -9.91 -20.18
C LEU A 372 -17.84 -9.62 -20.52
N ARG A 373 -18.76 -9.81 -19.57
CA ARG A 373 -20.19 -9.47 -19.75
C ARG A 373 -20.40 -7.97 -19.91
N ASP A 374 -19.78 -7.17 -19.05
CA ASP A 374 -19.98 -5.72 -19.00
C ASP A 374 -19.14 -4.97 -20.05
N ARG A 375 -18.15 -5.64 -20.65
CA ARG A 375 -17.16 -5.06 -21.59
C ARG A 375 -16.42 -3.86 -21.01
N LYS A 376 -16.35 -3.78 -19.68
CA LYS A 376 -15.71 -2.72 -18.91
C LYS A 376 -14.92 -3.34 -17.76
N LEU A 377 -13.75 -2.78 -17.46
CA LEU A 377 -12.96 -3.19 -16.31
C LEU A 377 -13.69 -2.80 -15.01
N ALA A 378 -13.48 -3.57 -13.94
CA ALA A 378 -14.19 -3.38 -12.68
C ALA A 378 -13.78 -2.06 -12.00
N GLY A 379 -14.70 -1.10 -11.92
CA GLY A 379 -14.51 0.20 -11.26
C GLY A 379 -14.56 1.39 -12.23
N PRO A 380 -14.29 2.61 -11.74
CA PRO A 380 -14.31 3.84 -12.54
C PRO A 380 -13.29 3.82 -13.68
N ALA A 381 -13.56 4.54 -14.77
CA ALA A 381 -12.73 4.52 -15.98
C ALA A 381 -11.29 5.02 -15.76
N TRP A 382 -11.10 5.93 -14.80
CA TRP A 382 -9.80 6.47 -14.40
C TRP A 382 -9.01 5.57 -13.43
N LYS A 383 -9.60 4.47 -12.95
CA LYS A 383 -8.91 3.55 -12.04
C LYS A 383 -7.88 2.72 -12.80
N ARG A 384 -6.66 2.62 -12.25
CA ARG A 384 -5.60 1.80 -12.85
C ARG A 384 -5.89 0.32 -12.64
N HIS A 385 -5.87 -0.46 -13.72
CA HIS A 385 -5.94 -1.92 -13.67
C HIS A 385 -4.63 -2.52 -14.19
N ASN A 386 -4.10 -3.49 -13.44
CA ASN A 386 -2.88 -4.21 -13.83
C ASN A 386 -3.12 -5.25 -14.94
N VAL A 387 -4.37 -5.42 -15.40
CA VAL A 387 -4.76 -6.38 -16.45
C VAL A 387 -5.44 -5.64 -17.59
N ARG A 388 -4.91 -5.81 -18.80
CA ARG A 388 -5.53 -5.28 -20.02
C ARG A 388 -6.71 -6.17 -20.43
N TYR A 389 -7.79 -5.54 -20.90
CA TYR A 389 -9.00 -6.26 -21.32
C TYR A 389 -8.73 -7.37 -22.35
N ARG A 390 -7.82 -7.12 -23.30
CA ARG A 390 -7.44 -8.08 -24.36
C ARG A 390 -6.86 -9.40 -23.82
N GLU A 391 -6.26 -9.37 -22.63
CA GLU A 391 -5.61 -10.54 -22.01
C GLU A 391 -6.59 -11.39 -21.21
N ILE A 392 -7.79 -10.88 -20.90
CA ILE A 392 -8.75 -11.51 -20.00
C ILE A 392 -9.24 -12.87 -20.52
N PRO A 393 -9.63 -13.03 -21.80
CA PRO A 393 -10.05 -14.34 -22.31
C PRO A 393 -8.96 -15.41 -22.17
N GLY A 394 -7.70 -15.05 -22.45
CA GLY A 394 -6.56 -15.96 -22.30
C GLY A 394 -6.33 -16.35 -20.84
N LYS A 395 -6.30 -15.36 -19.94
CA LYS A 395 -6.16 -15.58 -18.49
C LYS A 395 -7.31 -16.42 -17.93
N LEU A 396 -8.54 -16.23 -18.41
CA LEU A 396 -9.71 -17.00 -18.00
C LEU A 396 -9.63 -18.47 -18.44
N CYS A 397 -9.08 -18.75 -19.62
CA CYS A 397 -8.83 -20.11 -20.09
C CYS A 397 -7.83 -20.83 -19.18
N VAL A 398 -6.67 -20.23 -18.95
CA VAL A 398 -5.63 -20.76 -18.04
C VAL A 398 -6.21 -20.99 -16.64
N LEU A 399 -6.92 -19.99 -16.11
CA LEU A 399 -7.57 -20.08 -14.81
C LEU A 399 -8.57 -21.24 -14.72
N THR A 400 -9.38 -21.45 -15.75
CA THR A 400 -10.37 -22.54 -15.77
C THR A 400 -9.71 -23.90 -15.77
N THR A 401 -8.61 -24.07 -16.52
CA THR A 401 -7.83 -25.32 -16.49
C THR A 401 -7.20 -25.56 -15.12
N LYS A 402 -6.64 -24.53 -14.50
CA LYS A 402 -6.05 -24.61 -13.15
C LYS A 402 -7.09 -24.98 -12.09
N ILE A 403 -8.28 -24.37 -12.14
CA ILE A 403 -9.40 -24.72 -11.24
C ILE A 403 -9.78 -26.20 -11.40
N GLN A 404 -9.86 -26.70 -12.63
CA GLN A 404 -10.22 -28.10 -12.87
C GLN A 404 -9.17 -29.08 -12.31
N GLN A 405 -7.88 -28.79 -12.52
CA GLN A 405 -6.78 -29.58 -11.96
C GLN A 405 -6.80 -29.58 -10.43
N LEU A 406 -6.98 -28.42 -9.81
CA LEU A 406 -7.08 -28.30 -8.35
C LEU A 406 -8.31 -29.05 -7.80
N LYS A 407 -9.46 -29.00 -8.49
CA LYS A 407 -10.65 -29.77 -8.11
C LYS A 407 -10.39 -31.28 -8.14
N GLN A 408 -9.67 -31.78 -9.15
CA GLN A 408 -9.28 -33.19 -9.22
C GLN A 408 -8.34 -33.57 -8.06
N ARG A 409 -7.36 -32.73 -7.74
CA ARG A 409 -6.45 -32.95 -6.60
C ARG A 409 -7.18 -32.97 -5.26
N VAL A 410 -8.12 -32.05 -5.07
CA VAL A 410 -8.99 -32.04 -3.88
C VAL A 410 -9.86 -33.29 -3.80
N ALA A 411 -10.44 -33.73 -4.93
CA ALA A 411 -11.23 -34.97 -4.99
C ALA A 411 -10.39 -36.23 -4.71
N SER A 412 -9.09 -36.22 -5.06
CA SER A 412 -8.16 -37.30 -4.76
C SER A 412 -7.74 -37.39 -3.27
N GLY A 413 -8.21 -36.47 -2.41
CA GLY A 413 -7.94 -36.49 -0.98
C GLY A 413 -6.73 -35.67 -0.52
N GLU A 414 -6.12 -34.84 -1.37
CA GLU A 414 -4.96 -34.00 -1.02
C GLU A 414 -5.27 -32.85 -0.03
N THR A 415 -6.43 -32.83 0.62
CA THR A 415 -6.91 -31.71 1.45
C THR A 415 -6.24 -31.60 2.82
N GLY A 416 -5.66 -32.69 3.35
CA GLY A 416 -5.07 -32.75 4.69
C GLY A 416 -3.59 -32.39 4.79
N ASN A 417 -2.89 -32.20 3.66
CA ASN A 417 -1.42 -32.05 3.63
C ASN A 417 -0.98 -30.59 3.49
N VAL A 418 -1.44 -29.74 4.40
CA VAL A 418 -1.05 -28.31 4.45
C VAL A 418 0.37 -28.19 5.02
N ASP A 419 1.25 -27.45 4.34
CA ASP A 419 2.61 -27.19 4.83
C ASP A 419 2.58 -26.07 5.90
N TYR A 420 2.33 -26.48 7.14
CA TYR A 420 2.29 -25.57 8.29
C TYR A 420 3.65 -24.99 8.65
N TYR A 421 4.76 -25.66 8.31
CA TYR A 421 6.11 -25.13 8.50
C TYR A 421 6.32 -23.90 7.60
N ALA A 422 5.95 -24.00 6.32
CA ALA A 422 6.00 -22.88 5.39
C ALA A 422 5.05 -21.73 5.81
N LEU A 423 3.85 -22.05 6.31
CA LEU A 423 2.91 -21.03 6.80
C LEU A 423 3.47 -20.22 7.98
N ILE A 424 4.04 -20.89 8.98
CA ILE A 424 4.60 -20.25 10.18
C ILE A 424 5.97 -19.61 9.89
N GLY A 425 6.67 -20.07 8.84
CA GLY A 425 8.00 -19.61 8.46
C GLY A 425 9.12 -20.32 9.23
N LEU A 426 8.92 -21.61 9.56
CA LEU A 426 9.89 -22.43 10.27
C LEU A 426 10.48 -23.52 9.37
N ARG A 427 11.67 -24.00 9.73
CA ARG A 427 12.27 -25.18 9.08
C ARG A 427 11.71 -26.46 9.69
N ARG A 428 11.69 -27.55 8.91
CA ARG A 428 11.33 -28.89 9.41
C ARG A 428 12.35 -29.33 10.47
N GLY A 429 11.88 -29.96 11.56
CA GLY A 429 12.72 -30.31 12.71
C GLY A 429 13.07 -29.12 13.62
N CYS A 430 12.27 -28.06 13.63
CA CYS A 430 12.46 -26.94 14.55
C CYS A 430 12.24 -27.37 16.01
N SER A 431 12.91 -26.69 16.94
CA SER A 431 12.71 -26.97 18.36
C SER A 431 11.33 -26.50 18.84
N ARG A 432 10.80 -27.14 19.88
CA ARG A 432 9.56 -26.72 20.55
C ARG A 432 9.57 -25.24 20.92
N SER A 433 10.69 -24.73 21.45
CA SER A 433 10.83 -23.33 21.87
C SER A 433 10.75 -22.34 20.70
N GLU A 434 11.22 -22.74 19.50
CA GLU A 434 11.17 -21.91 18.30
C GLU A 434 9.73 -21.82 17.78
N LEU A 435 9.01 -22.96 17.78
CA LEU A 435 7.60 -23.01 17.41
C LEU A 435 6.76 -22.13 18.33
N GLU A 436 6.90 -22.28 19.64
CA GLU A 436 6.14 -21.51 20.64
C GLU A 436 6.37 -19.99 20.47
N ARG A 437 7.63 -19.56 20.29
CA ARG A 437 7.97 -18.15 20.05
C ARG A 437 7.38 -17.62 18.74
N ALA A 438 7.53 -18.36 17.64
CA ALA A 438 7.01 -17.95 16.33
C ALA A 438 5.48 -17.85 16.34
N HIS A 439 4.80 -18.85 16.92
CA HIS A 439 3.35 -18.86 17.04
C HIS A 439 2.84 -17.70 17.90
N LEU A 440 3.47 -17.43 19.04
CA LEU A 440 3.12 -16.31 19.91
C LEU A 440 3.21 -14.97 19.16
N LEU A 441 4.30 -14.74 18.42
CA LEU A 441 4.50 -13.52 17.63
C LEU A 441 3.42 -13.36 16.55
N LEU A 442 3.10 -14.43 15.81
CA LEU A 442 2.07 -14.39 14.78
C LEU A 442 0.69 -14.15 15.37
N CYS A 443 0.34 -14.82 16.48
CA CYS A 443 -0.92 -14.62 17.17
C CYS A 443 -1.06 -13.20 17.71
N LEU A 444 -0.01 -12.60 18.27
CA LEU A 444 -0.02 -11.22 18.75
C LEU A 444 -0.19 -10.19 17.62
N ARG A 445 0.35 -10.48 16.43
CA ARG A 445 0.27 -9.63 15.23
C ARG A 445 -1.08 -9.75 14.51
N HIS A 446 -1.61 -10.96 14.40
CA HIS A 446 -2.78 -11.28 13.59
C HIS A 446 -4.04 -11.58 14.40
N LYS A 447 -4.15 -11.03 15.62
CA LYS A 447 -5.41 -11.10 16.39
C LYS A 447 -6.56 -10.51 15.57
N PRO A 448 -7.74 -11.16 15.53
CA PRO A 448 -8.89 -10.66 14.79
C PRO A 448 -9.34 -9.28 15.28
N ASP A 449 -9.18 -8.99 16.58
CA ASP A 449 -9.54 -7.68 17.16
C ASP A 449 -8.67 -6.54 16.62
N LYS A 450 -7.39 -6.83 16.33
CA LYS A 450 -6.46 -5.84 15.76
C LYS A 450 -6.64 -5.66 14.26
N ALA A 451 -7.42 -6.53 13.61
CA ALA A 451 -7.60 -6.49 12.16
C ALA A 451 -8.31 -5.23 11.67
N THR A 452 -9.00 -4.49 12.54
CA THR A 452 -9.75 -3.28 12.16
C THR A 452 -8.99 -1.98 12.35
N ILE A 453 -7.87 -1.99 13.08
CA ILE A 453 -7.12 -0.78 13.47
C ILE A 453 -6.63 0.02 12.24
N PHE A 454 -6.40 -0.65 11.11
CA PHE A 454 -5.96 0.04 9.90
C PHE A 454 -7.07 0.89 9.26
N ILE A 455 -8.35 0.59 9.54
CA ILE A 455 -9.50 1.31 8.97
C ILE A 455 -9.56 2.72 9.54
N ASP A 456 -9.23 2.89 10.82
CA ASP A 456 -9.20 4.20 11.50
C ASP A 456 -8.13 5.15 10.90
N ARG A 457 -7.16 4.59 10.18
CA ARG A 457 -6.08 5.33 9.49
C ARG A 457 -6.32 5.48 7.98
N CYS A 458 -7.41 4.91 7.48
CA CYS A 458 -7.78 4.93 6.08
C CYS A 458 -8.72 6.09 5.80
N GLU A 459 -8.35 6.96 4.87
CA GLU A 459 -9.28 7.97 4.33
C GLU A 459 -10.20 7.29 3.32
N LEU A 460 -11.42 6.98 3.77
CA LEU A 460 -12.46 6.36 2.94
C LEU A 460 -13.16 7.42 2.10
N ALA A 461 -13.34 7.11 0.81
CA ALA A 461 -13.99 8.01 -0.14
C ALA A 461 -15.53 8.03 0.00
N ASP A 462 -16.13 6.99 0.59
CA ASP A 462 -17.59 6.86 0.75
C ASP A 462 -17.96 6.56 2.21
N ASP A 463 -18.93 7.28 2.76
CA ASP A 463 -19.37 7.13 4.17
C ASP A 463 -20.24 5.89 4.46
N ARG A 464 -20.61 5.08 3.45
CA ARG A 464 -21.67 4.06 3.62
C ARG A 464 -21.21 2.64 3.95
N ASP A 465 -19.94 2.29 3.79
CA ASP A 465 -19.49 0.88 3.87
C ASP A 465 -18.35 0.60 4.88
N VAL A 466 -18.08 1.50 5.84
CA VAL A 466 -17.02 1.32 6.85
C VAL A 466 -17.21 0.02 7.64
N ASP A 467 -18.44 -0.28 8.04
CA ASP A 467 -18.76 -1.49 8.79
C ASP A 467 -18.62 -2.76 7.92
N SER A 468 -19.00 -2.71 6.65
CA SER A 468 -18.76 -3.83 5.71
C SER A 468 -17.27 -4.14 5.56
N ILE A 469 -16.42 -3.11 5.46
CA ILE A 469 -14.96 -3.27 5.39
C ILE A 469 -14.45 -3.87 6.70
N ARG A 470 -14.97 -3.40 7.83
CA ARG A 470 -14.60 -3.89 9.17
C ARG A 470 -14.93 -5.37 9.34
N ASP A 471 -16.13 -5.79 8.94
CA ASP A 471 -16.56 -7.17 9.06
C ASP A 471 -15.77 -8.10 8.13
N LYS A 472 -15.52 -7.68 6.88
CA LYS A 472 -14.65 -8.43 5.95
C LYS A 472 -13.23 -8.59 6.49
N ALA A 473 -12.66 -7.53 7.07
CA ALA A 473 -11.34 -7.56 7.68
C ALA A 473 -11.29 -8.51 8.89
N LYS A 474 -12.30 -8.45 9.79
CA LYS A 474 -12.41 -9.36 10.94
C LYS A 474 -12.55 -10.81 10.51
N MET A 475 -13.45 -11.11 9.57
CA MET A 475 -13.69 -12.48 9.09
C MET A 475 -12.43 -13.08 8.46
N SER A 476 -11.78 -12.34 7.55
CA SER A 476 -10.56 -12.81 6.89
C SER A 476 -9.38 -12.99 7.85
N ALA A 477 -9.25 -12.11 8.85
CA ALA A 477 -8.26 -12.27 9.91
C ALA A 477 -8.55 -13.48 10.81
N LEU A 478 -9.82 -13.75 11.12
CA LEU A 478 -10.23 -14.91 11.91
C LEU A 478 -9.91 -16.23 11.19
N LEU A 479 -10.11 -16.29 9.86
CA LEU A 479 -9.73 -17.47 9.06
C LEU A 479 -8.23 -17.72 9.11
N LEU A 480 -7.41 -16.69 8.92
CA LEU A 480 -5.95 -16.80 9.03
C LEU A 480 -5.52 -17.21 10.45
N TYR A 481 -6.13 -16.62 11.47
CA TYR A 481 -5.84 -16.93 12.87
C TYR A 481 -6.14 -18.41 13.19
N ARG A 482 -7.28 -18.93 12.75
CA ARG A 482 -7.62 -20.36 12.89
C ARG A 482 -6.66 -21.26 12.13
N LEU A 483 -6.23 -20.87 10.94
CA LEU A 483 -5.24 -21.61 10.16
C LEU A 483 -3.89 -21.70 10.90
N LEU A 484 -3.45 -20.59 11.50
CA LEU A 484 -2.24 -20.54 12.32
C LEU A 484 -2.35 -21.41 13.58
N GLN A 485 -3.51 -21.43 14.25
CA GLN A 485 -3.76 -22.30 15.41
C GLN A 485 -3.71 -23.79 15.03
N LYS A 486 -4.36 -24.17 13.92
CA LYS A 486 -4.29 -25.55 13.40
C LYS A 486 -2.85 -25.94 13.07
N GLY A 487 -2.11 -25.02 12.44
CA GLY A 487 -0.70 -25.27 12.11
C GLY A 487 0.18 -25.44 13.33
N TYR A 488 -0.01 -24.62 14.37
CA TYR A 488 0.71 -24.79 15.63
C TYR A 488 0.44 -26.15 16.25
N SER A 489 -0.83 -26.55 16.42
CA SER A 489 -1.16 -27.85 17.01
C SER A 489 -0.58 -29.02 16.21
N SER A 490 -0.67 -28.96 14.88
CA SER A 490 -0.14 -30.02 14.00
C SER A 490 1.39 -30.12 14.04
N VAL A 491 2.10 -28.98 14.03
CA VAL A 491 3.57 -29.00 14.11
C VAL A 491 4.02 -29.43 15.51
N MET A 492 3.31 -28.99 16.54
CA MET A 492 3.58 -29.37 17.92
C MET A 492 3.46 -30.88 18.13
N THR A 493 2.42 -31.53 17.60
CA THR A 493 2.29 -32.99 17.68
C THR A 493 3.45 -33.69 16.97
N THR A 494 3.87 -33.22 15.79
CA THR A 494 5.01 -33.82 15.08
C THR A 494 6.32 -33.69 15.85
N ILE A 495 6.57 -32.54 16.49
CA ILE A 495 7.77 -32.34 17.32
C ILE A 495 7.73 -33.29 18.53
N MET A 496 6.57 -33.43 19.19
CA MET A 496 6.43 -34.34 20.34
C MET A 496 6.66 -35.81 19.96
N GLU A 497 6.17 -36.23 18.79
CA GLU A 497 6.38 -37.58 18.26
C GLU A 497 7.87 -37.82 17.91
N GLU A 498 8.54 -36.84 17.29
CA GLU A 498 9.97 -36.89 16.98
C GLU A 498 10.82 -36.96 18.27
N GLU A 499 10.52 -36.12 19.27
CA GLU A 499 11.20 -36.15 20.58
C GLU A 499 11.00 -37.49 21.30
N ALA A 500 9.80 -38.06 21.25
CA ALA A 500 9.50 -39.36 21.84
C ALA A 500 10.24 -40.50 21.11
N ALA A 501 10.28 -40.46 19.78
CA ALA A 501 11.01 -41.42 18.96
C ALA A 501 12.53 -41.33 19.22
N GLU A 502 13.08 -40.12 19.35
CA GLU A 502 14.49 -39.93 19.67
C GLU A 502 14.83 -40.42 21.08
N LYS A 503 13.96 -40.16 22.06
CA LYS A 503 14.11 -40.71 23.42
C LYS A 503 14.08 -42.24 23.42
N GLN A 504 13.22 -42.85 22.59
CA GLN A 504 13.17 -44.30 22.45
C GLN A 504 14.41 -44.86 21.76
N ARG A 505 14.93 -44.19 20.72
CA ARG A 505 16.21 -44.55 20.08
C ARG A 505 17.39 -44.47 21.06
N LYS A 506 17.46 -43.42 21.88
CA LYS A 506 18.49 -43.28 22.93
C LYS A 506 18.40 -44.39 23.97
N LYS A 507 17.19 -44.76 24.41
CA LYS A 507 16.97 -45.90 25.31
C LYS A 507 17.41 -47.23 24.68
N ALA A 508 17.07 -47.48 23.43
CA ALA A 508 17.47 -48.69 22.71
C ALA A 508 18.99 -48.76 22.51
N ALA A 509 19.64 -47.65 22.16
CA ALA A 509 21.09 -47.56 22.05
C ALA A 509 21.79 -47.78 23.40
N ALA A 510 21.28 -47.20 24.49
CA ALA A 510 21.80 -47.44 25.83
C ALA A 510 21.63 -48.90 26.27
N ALA A 511 20.50 -49.53 25.96
CA ALA A 511 20.26 -50.95 26.24
C ALA A 511 21.22 -51.85 25.45
N LEU A 512 21.46 -51.56 24.17
CA LEU A 512 22.45 -52.27 23.35
C LEU A 512 23.87 -52.09 23.88
N GLY A 513 24.26 -50.86 24.27
CA GLY A 513 25.57 -50.61 24.88
C GLY A 513 25.75 -51.33 26.21
N ALA A 514 24.71 -51.37 27.06
CA ALA A 514 24.72 -52.12 28.31
C ALA A 514 24.82 -53.63 28.07
N ALA A 515 24.12 -54.18 27.07
CA ALA A 515 24.20 -55.58 26.69
C ALA A 515 25.59 -55.95 26.15
N GLN A 516 26.20 -55.09 25.33
CA GLN A 516 27.57 -55.27 24.83
C GLN A 516 28.61 -55.20 25.96
N ALA A 517 28.46 -54.28 26.92
CA ALA A 517 29.32 -54.20 28.09
C ALA A 517 29.19 -55.44 29.00
N ALA A 518 27.97 -55.95 29.21
CA ALA A 518 27.73 -57.17 29.96
C ALA A 518 28.33 -58.41 29.27
N ALA A 519 28.21 -58.50 27.94
CA ALA A 519 28.82 -59.57 27.16
C ALA A 519 30.36 -59.51 27.20
N ALA A 520 30.94 -58.30 27.13
CA ALA A 520 32.39 -58.10 27.27
C ALA A 520 32.89 -58.50 28.68
N MET A 521 32.13 -58.19 29.74
CA MET A 521 32.44 -58.66 31.09
C MET A 521 32.38 -60.18 31.21
N GLN A 522 31.39 -60.85 30.61
CA GLN A 522 31.31 -62.32 30.60
C GLN A 522 32.48 -62.96 29.82
N LEU A 523 32.91 -62.36 28.71
CA LEU A 523 34.09 -62.80 27.97
C LEU A 523 35.40 -62.63 28.76
N GLN A 524 35.55 -61.55 29.54
CA GLN A 524 36.68 -61.41 30.45
C GLN A 524 36.64 -62.43 31.59
N VAL A 525 35.48 -62.69 32.19
CA VAL A 525 35.35 -63.68 33.28
C VAL A 525 35.68 -65.10 32.79
N THR A 526 35.23 -65.47 31.59
CA THR A 526 35.55 -66.77 30.97
C THR A 526 37.03 -66.90 30.62
N GLN A 527 37.66 -65.87 30.07
CA GLN A 527 39.12 -65.86 29.83
C GLN A 527 39.92 -65.93 31.14
N THR A 528 39.48 -65.29 32.23
CA THR A 528 40.13 -65.44 33.54
C THR A 528 39.95 -66.82 34.16
N GLN A 529 38.82 -67.50 33.93
CA GLN A 529 38.61 -68.88 34.38
C GLN A 529 39.46 -69.90 33.59
N GLU A 530 39.60 -69.72 32.27
CA GLU A 530 40.50 -70.56 31.45
C GLU A 530 41.97 -70.38 31.86
N SER A 531 42.39 -69.15 32.19
CA SER A 531 43.75 -68.90 32.71
C SER A 531 44.02 -69.49 34.12
N PHE A 532 42.97 -69.82 34.89
CA PHE A 532 43.12 -70.44 36.20
C PHE A 532 43.24 -71.98 36.11
N ILE A 533 42.68 -72.59 35.06
CA ILE A 533 42.73 -74.05 34.82
C ILE A 533 44.07 -74.48 34.20
N GLU A 534 44.76 -73.60 33.46
CA GLU A 534 46.12 -73.88 32.97
C GLU A 534 47.22 -73.77 34.05
N SER A 535 46.91 -73.28 35.26
CA SER A 535 47.88 -73.17 36.35
C SER A 535 47.97 -74.38 37.30
N SER A 536 47.17 -75.43 37.06
CA SER A 536 47.13 -76.65 37.91
C SER A 536 47.79 -77.90 37.30
N SER A 537 48.63 -77.76 36.27
CA SER A 537 49.37 -78.89 35.68
C SER A 537 50.86 -78.61 35.48
N SER A 538 51.60 -78.39 36.58
CA SER A 538 53.04 -78.70 36.66
C SER A 538 53.59 -78.36 38.05
N SER A 539 53.59 -79.35 38.94
CA SER A 539 54.52 -79.39 40.06
C SER A 539 55.63 -80.39 39.76
N SER A 540 56.86 -79.92 39.59
CA SER A 540 58.05 -80.68 40.02
C SER A 540 59.34 -79.86 39.98
N SER A 541 60.05 -79.98 41.10
CA SER A 541 61.51 -79.97 41.29
C SER A 541 62.28 -78.64 41.46
N CYS A 542 62.53 -78.34 42.74
CA CYS A 542 63.84 -78.30 43.39
C CYS A 542 64.85 -77.18 43.05
N SER A 543 64.90 -76.21 43.96
CA SER A 543 66.08 -75.80 44.76
C SER A 543 67.49 -75.88 44.13
N ASN A 544 68.15 -74.71 44.03
CA ASN A 544 69.48 -74.56 44.62
C ASN A 544 69.83 -73.10 44.95
N SER A 545 70.37 -72.93 46.15
CA SER A 545 70.96 -71.74 46.73
C SER A 545 72.29 -71.36 46.10
N SER A 546 72.65 -70.07 46.04
CA SER A 546 73.63 -69.44 46.94
C SER A 546 74.19 -68.09 46.44
N ASN A 547 73.92 -67.05 47.22
CA ASN A 547 74.83 -66.06 47.82
C ASN A 547 75.87 -65.23 47.00
N ARG A 548 75.78 -63.92 47.28
CA ARG A 548 76.83 -62.97 47.73
C ARG A 548 77.49 -61.97 46.75
N ASN A 549 77.11 -60.71 47.02
CA ASN A 549 77.93 -59.58 47.52
C ASN A 549 78.45 -58.48 46.57
N ASN A 550 78.03 -57.25 46.95
CA ASN A 550 78.78 -55.99 47.09
C ASN A 550 79.39 -55.38 45.80
N ASN A 551 79.43 -54.05 45.56
CA ASN A 551 79.47 -52.92 46.49
C ASN A 551 79.34 -51.58 45.72
N HIS A 552 79.03 -50.54 46.52
CA HIS A 552 79.46 -49.14 46.40
C HIS A 552 78.64 -48.08 45.64
N SER A 553 78.50 -47.00 46.40
CA SER A 553 77.73 -45.76 46.29
C SER A 553 78.43 -44.68 45.46
N ILE A 554 77.68 -43.63 45.05
CA ILE A 554 77.78 -42.26 45.60
C ILE A 554 76.95 -41.24 44.78
N ASN A 555 76.22 -40.41 45.55
CA ASN A 555 75.74 -39.03 45.31
C ASN A 555 74.60 -38.75 44.32
N ASN A 556 73.73 -37.74 44.55
CA ASN A 556 73.27 -37.02 45.75
C ASN A 556 72.20 -36.00 45.27
N ASN A 557 71.37 -35.58 46.24
CA ASN A 557 70.61 -34.31 46.33
C ASN A 557 69.25 -34.25 45.59
N ILE A 558 68.10 -34.37 46.28
CA ILE A 558 67.47 -33.48 47.30
C ILE A 558 66.88 -32.20 46.67
N ILE A 559 65.54 -32.03 46.72
CA ILE A 559 64.80 -31.05 47.55
C ILE A 559 63.27 -31.33 47.40
N ASN A 560 62.71 -31.98 48.43
CA ASN A 560 61.60 -31.55 49.31
C ASN A 560 60.45 -30.64 48.84
N ASN A 561 59.20 -31.15 48.98
CA ASN A 561 58.16 -30.80 49.99
C ASN A 561 56.74 -30.88 49.39
N HIS A 562 55.86 -31.78 49.87
CA HIS A 562 54.89 -31.65 50.99
C HIS A 562 53.82 -30.54 50.74
N SER A 563 52.52 -30.70 51.01
CA SER A 563 51.68 -31.79 51.53
C SER A 563 50.19 -31.40 51.49
N MET A 564 49.32 -32.42 51.43
CA MET A 564 48.12 -32.62 52.28
C MET A 564 47.01 -31.54 52.41
N HIS A 565 45.82 -31.93 51.92
CA HIS A 565 44.54 -32.09 52.63
C HIS A 565 44.15 -31.12 53.77
N SER A 566 42.99 -30.47 53.65
CA SER A 566 41.72 -30.94 54.28
C SER A 566 40.56 -29.94 54.10
N SER A 567 39.36 -30.52 54.08
CA SER A 567 37.99 -30.01 53.95
C SER A 567 37.52 -28.91 54.91
N SER A 568 36.59 -28.04 54.45
CA SER A 568 35.16 -28.01 54.87
C SER A 568 34.40 -26.73 54.44
N SER A 569 33.27 -26.93 53.74
CA SER A 569 31.99 -26.17 53.75
C SER A 569 31.94 -24.63 53.78
N GLU A 570 31.38 -24.01 52.73
CA GLU A 570 30.02 -23.39 52.72
C GLU A 570 29.77 -22.56 51.43
N ALA A 571 28.49 -22.32 51.15
CA ALA A 571 27.87 -21.96 49.88
C ALA A 571 28.24 -20.59 49.27
N LYS A 572 28.34 -20.54 47.92
CA LYS A 572 27.61 -19.57 47.06
C LYS A 572 27.76 -19.91 45.58
N ALA A 573 26.62 -20.11 44.93
CA ALA A 573 26.48 -20.31 43.49
C ALA A 573 26.93 -19.07 42.71
N ALA A 574 27.79 -19.25 41.71
CA ALA A 574 28.04 -18.26 40.66
C ALA A 574 27.66 -18.88 39.31
N ALA A 575 26.63 -18.29 38.70
CA ALA A 575 26.01 -18.72 37.46
C ALA A 575 26.96 -18.55 36.26
N ALA A 576 27.24 -19.64 35.55
CA ALA A 576 27.75 -19.60 34.19
C ALA A 576 26.62 -19.14 33.26
N SER A 577 26.57 -17.82 32.97
CA SER A 577 25.62 -17.27 32.00
C SER A 577 26.14 -17.49 30.57
N PHE A 578 25.33 -18.17 29.77
CA PHE A 578 25.54 -18.31 28.33
C PHE A 578 25.43 -16.92 27.68
N GLN A 579 26.56 -16.39 27.20
CA GLN A 579 26.60 -15.09 26.54
C GLN A 579 26.16 -15.24 25.08
N GLY A 580 24.94 -14.81 24.78
CA GLY A 580 24.36 -14.85 23.43
C GLY A 580 25.09 -13.94 22.44
N VAL A 581 24.97 -14.28 21.15
CA VAL A 581 25.65 -13.63 19.99
C VAL A 581 25.56 -12.10 20.02
N PHE A 582 24.44 -11.54 20.49
CA PHE A 582 24.21 -10.09 20.62
C PHE A 582 25.18 -9.38 21.58
N CYS A 583 25.60 -10.03 22.66
CA CYS A 583 26.56 -9.45 23.62
C CYS A 583 27.99 -9.46 23.08
N ARG A 584 28.30 -10.41 22.17
CA ARG A 584 29.60 -10.51 21.51
C ARG A 584 29.80 -9.38 20.49
N ASP A 585 28.74 -9.03 19.77
CA ASP A 585 28.77 -7.96 18.76
C ASP A 585 28.93 -6.56 19.39
N ILE A 586 28.32 -6.31 20.55
CA ILE A 586 28.51 -5.03 21.27
C ILE A 586 29.93 -4.89 21.83
N ALA A 587 30.55 -5.98 22.30
CA ALA A 587 31.94 -5.96 22.74
C ALA A 587 32.91 -5.68 21.57
N VAL A 588 32.61 -6.20 20.38
CA VAL A 588 33.37 -5.90 19.15
C VAL A 588 33.20 -4.44 18.74
N VAL A 589 31.99 -3.87 18.84
CA VAL A 589 31.74 -2.44 18.56
C VAL A 589 32.46 -1.54 19.57
N GLY A 590 32.49 -1.90 20.85
CA GLY A 590 33.25 -1.18 21.88
C GLY A 590 34.76 -1.17 21.60
N ASN A 591 35.30 -2.27 21.09
CA ASN A 591 36.71 -2.38 20.69
C ASN A 591 37.03 -1.64 19.38
N LEU A 592 36.07 -1.53 18.44
CA LEU A 592 36.25 -0.73 17.23
C LEU A 592 36.24 0.78 17.52
N LEU A 593 35.45 1.22 18.48
CA LEU A 593 35.36 2.62 18.88
C LEU A 593 36.59 3.09 19.67
N SER A 594 37.28 2.19 20.39
CA SER A 594 38.54 2.53 21.08
C SER A 594 39.74 2.69 20.13
N GLN A 595 39.66 2.16 18.91
CA GLN A 595 40.71 2.30 17.89
C GLN A 595 40.62 3.60 17.07
N VAL A 596 39.53 4.36 17.19
CA VAL A 596 39.36 5.66 16.52
C VAL A 596 39.46 6.79 17.53
N GLY A 597 40.70 7.15 17.87
CA GLY A 597 41.04 8.49 18.38
C GLY A 597 41.12 8.70 19.89
N PHE A 598 40.74 7.73 20.73
CA PHE A 598 40.91 7.85 22.19
C PHE A 598 41.38 6.50 22.78
N ASN A 599 42.69 6.38 23.02
CA ASN A 599 43.36 5.22 23.62
C ASN A 599 43.00 5.02 25.12
N ARG A 600 41.72 4.88 25.45
CA ARG A 600 41.26 4.38 26.76
C ARG A 600 40.10 3.39 26.56
N PRO A 601 40.16 2.18 27.15
CA PRO A 601 39.06 1.25 27.07
C PRO A 601 37.84 1.83 27.81
N ILE A 602 36.73 2.04 27.09
CA ILE A 602 35.46 2.44 27.69
C ILE A 602 34.88 1.21 28.39
N THR A 603 34.97 1.16 29.72
CA THR A 603 34.33 0.10 30.51
C THR A 603 32.83 0.35 30.54
N VAL A 604 32.07 -0.40 29.74
CA VAL A 604 30.61 -0.39 29.80
C VAL A 604 30.17 -1.26 30.98
N LYS A 605 29.61 -0.65 32.04
CA LYS A 605 29.01 -1.40 33.16
C LYS A 605 27.69 -2.02 32.71
N TYR A 606 27.61 -3.35 32.75
CA TYR A 606 26.44 -4.15 32.35
C TYR A 606 25.37 -4.26 33.47
N GLU A 607 25.03 -3.16 34.14
CA GLU A 607 24.11 -3.22 35.30
C GLU A 607 22.64 -2.98 34.96
N ALA A 608 22.26 -2.84 33.68
CA ALA A 608 20.87 -2.51 33.32
C ALA A 608 20.30 -3.32 32.15
N LEU A 609 20.61 -4.61 32.06
CA LEU A 609 19.90 -5.53 31.17
C LEU A 609 19.83 -6.92 31.82
N SER A 610 18.95 -7.07 32.81
CA SER A 610 18.43 -8.39 33.18
C SER A 610 16.90 -8.34 33.25
N CYS A 611 16.32 -9.22 32.43
CA CYS A 611 14.91 -9.54 32.16
C CYS A 611 14.13 -8.53 31.33
#